data_AF-A0A9P5JIA6-F1
#
_entry.id   AF-A0A9P5JIA6-F1
#
_cell.length_a   1.000
_cell.length_b   1.000
_cell.length_c   1.000
_cell.angle_alpha   90.00
_cell.angle_beta   90.00
_cell.angle_gamma   90.00
#
_symmetry.space_group_name_H-M   'P 1'
#
loop_
_entity.id
_entity.type
_entity.pdbx_description
1 polymer ?
#
loop_
_entity_poly.entity_id
_entity_poly.type
_entity_poly.pdbx_seq_one_letter_code
_entity_poly.pdbx_strand_id
1 'polypeptide(L)'
;MPAHKKQQPRKPQTPFSPTKKRIAQEMRRDGSKLIDIADKLGVSTASVSRNLRKLGDLDDYHAKMPRSGRPRLLSSQKRVAIRDALLSGKFPDAAAAQRAMAPNVSPDTVRRACTQMGLVGRRRGRH
;
A
#
# COMPACT_ATOMS: atom_id res chain seq x y z
N MET A 1 35.76 -31.08 17.13
CA MET A 1 34.30 -31.05 16.86
C MET A 1 33.79 -29.62 17.13
N PRO A 2 33.46 -28.80 16.12
CA PRO A 2 32.91 -27.48 16.38
C PRO A 2 31.50 -27.61 16.97
N ALA A 3 31.29 -27.00 18.14
CA ALA A 3 30.01 -26.99 18.83
C ALA A 3 28.94 -26.34 17.95
N HIS A 4 27.96 -27.13 17.50
CA HIS A 4 26.76 -26.63 16.87
C HIS A 4 25.98 -25.77 17.88
N LYS A 5 26.13 -24.44 17.77
CA LYS A 5 25.28 -23.49 18.52
C LYS A 5 23.82 -23.80 18.18
N LYS A 6 23.06 -24.28 19.17
CA LYS A 6 21.62 -24.50 19.07
C LYS A 6 20.97 -23.20 18.58
N GLN A 7 20.41 -23.21 17.37
CA GLN A 7 19.69 -22.07 16.83
C GLN A 7 18.46 -21.85 17.71
N GLN A 8 18.43 -20.74 18.44
CA GLN A 8 17.21 -20.34 19.14
C GLN A 8 16.09 -20.07 18.12
N PRO A 9 14.83 -20.42 18.45
CA PRO A 9 13.70 -20.15 17.57
C PRO A 9 13.66 -18.65 17.25
N ARG A 10 13.51 -18.32 15.97
CA ARG A 10 13.49 -16.92 15.52
C ARG A 10 12.28 -16.22 16.14
N LYS A 11 12.52 -15.25 17.04
CA LYS A 11 11.47 -14.37 17.59
C LYS A 11 10.67 -13.74 16.44
N PRO A 12 9.34 -13.62 16.54
CA PRO A 12 8.50 -13.18 15.43
C PRO A 12 8.78 -11.72 15.01
N GLN A 13 8.72 -11.48 13.70
CA GLN A 13 8.86 -10.15 13.10
C GLN A 13 7.48 -9.50 12.94
N THR A 14 6.91 -9.03 14.05
CA THR A 14 5.59 -8.37 14.07
C THR A 14 5.71 -6.84 14.03
N PRO A 15 4.77 -6.15 13.36
CA PRO A 15 4.58 -4.72 13.55
C PRO A 15 4.29 -4.41 15.02
N PHE A 16 4.84 -3.31 15.55
CA PHE A 16 4.53 -2.90 16.92
C PHE A 16 3.10 -2.38 17.02
N SER A 17 2.42 -2.75 18.11
CA SER A 17 1.22 -2.04 18.55
C SER A 17 1.58 -0.61 18.97
N PRO A 18 0.63 0.33 19.02
CA PRO A 18 0.87 1.69 19.48
C PRO A 18 1.60 1.75 20.82
N THR A 19 1.20 0.91 21.78
CA THR A 19 1.84 0.79 23.09
C THR A 19 3.30 0.35 23.00
N LYS A 20 3.62 -0.66 22.17
CA LYS A 20 5.00 -1.11 21.96
C LYS A 20 5.86 -0.06 21.26
N LYS A 21 5.28 0.73 20.35
CA LYS A 21 5.98 1.86 19.70
C LYS A 21 6.36 2.94 20.72
N ARG A 22 5.43 3.32 21.60
CA ARG A 22 5.67 4.29 22.67
C ARG A 22 6.80 3.85 23.60
N ILE A 23 6.69 2.64 24.17
CA ILE A 23 7.70 2.10 25.08
C ILE A 23 9.08 2.03 24.39
N ALA A 24 9.12 1.59 23.13
CA ALA A 24 10.39 1.52 22.38
C ALA A 24 11.01 2.90 22.14
N GLN A 25 10.20 3.94 21.88
CA GLN A 25 10.69 5.28 21.63
C GLN A 25 11.14 5.96 22.93
N GLU A 26 10.39 5.83 24.02
CA GLU A 26 10.78 6.31 25.35
C GLU A 26 12.13 5.69 25.76
N MET A 27 12.25 4.35 25.74
CA MET A 27 13.52 3.68 26.04
C MET A 27 14.67 4.10 25.13
N ARG A 28 14.38 4.40 23.85
CA ARG A 28 15.40 4.88 22.90
C ARG A 28 15.84 6.31 23.20
N ARG A 29 14.92 7.19 23.62
CA ARG A 29 15.21 8.55 24.08
C ARG A 29 16.05 8.52 25.35
N ASP A 30 15.80 7.56 26.23
CA ASP A 30 16.58 7.31 27.46
C ASP A 30 17.95 6.67 27.20
N GLY A 31 18.32 6.41 25.94
CA GLY A 31 19.62 5.86 25.56
C GLY A 31 19.76 4.33 25.65
N SER A 32 18.66 3.60 25.86
CA SER A 32 18.69 2.13 25.93
C SER A 32 19.18 1.50 24.63
N LYS A 33 19.89 0.37 24.74
CA LYS A 33 20.35 -0.38 23.57
C LYS A 33 19.18 -1.15 22.95
N LEU A 34 19.29 -1.45 21.65
CA LEU A 34 18.24 -2.19 20.92
C LEU A 34 18.00 -3.59 21.48
N ILE A 35 19.01 -4.20 22.11
CA ILE A 35 18.92 -5.52 22.75
C ILE A 35 18.00 -5.43 23.97
N ASP A 36 18.22 -4.45 24.84
CA ASP A 36 17.42 -4.24 26.05
C ASP A 36 15.96 -3.95 25.71
N ILE A 37 15.72 -3.15 24.68
CA ILE A 37 14.38 -2.88 24.15
C ILE A 37 13.73 -4.16 23.61
N ALA A 38 14.49 -4.99 22.88
CA ALA A 38 14.00 -6.23 22.31
C ALA A 38 13.59 -7.24 23.39
N ASP A 39 14.39 -7.35 24.45
CA ASP A 39 14.11 -8.24 25.58
C ASP A 39 12.93 -7.72 26.41
N LYS A 40 12.83 -6.40 26.65
CA LYS A 40 11.68 -5.80 27.33
C LYS A 40 10.37 -6.01 26.57
N LEU A 41 10.40 -5.95 25.24
CA LEU A 41 9.19 -6.04 24.39
C LEU A 41 8.88 -7.46 23.89
N GLY A 42 9.75 -8.43 24.17
CA GLY A 42 9.62 -9.82 23.75
C GLY A 42 9.68 -10.00 22.22
N VAL A 43 10.51 -9.22 21.53
CA VAL A 43 10.61 -9.21 20.05
C VAL A 43 12.05 -9.40 19.59
N SER A 44 12.27 -9.57 18.28
CA SER A 44 13.64 -9.59 17.74
C SER A 44 14.24 -8.17 17.71
N THR A 45 15.56 -8.07 17.88
CA THR A 45 16.31 -6.81 17.72
C THR A 45 16.12 -6.19 16.33
N ALA A 46 16.03 -7.03 15.29
CA ALA A 46 15.69 -6.61 13.94
C ALA A 46 14.29 -5.98 13.86
N SER A 47 13.32 -6.51 14.61
CA SER A 47 11.97 -5.91 14.72
C SER A 47 12.05 -4.52 15.34
N VAL A 48 12.81 -4.34 16.44
CA VAL A 48 13.00 -3.04 17.09
C VAL A 48 13.61 -2.03 16.11
N SER A 49 14.73 -2.38 15.48
CA SER A 49 15.43 -1.51 14.52
C SER A 49 14.50 -1.06 13.37
N ARG A 50 13.77 -2.00 12.75
CA ARG A 50 12.84 -1.67 11.66
C ARG A 50 11.66 -0.81 12.10
N ASN A 51 11.10 -1.07 13.29
CA ASN A 51 9.96 -0.29 13.78
C ASN A 51 10.40 1.13 14.19
N LEU A 52 11.53 1.29 14.88
CA LEU A 52 12.08 2.61 15.22
C LEU A 52 12.42 3.42 13.96
N ARG A 53 13.02 2.79 12.93
CA ARG A 53 13.28 3.48 11.64
C ARG A 53 12.01 3.95 10.94
N LYS A 54 10.90 3.21 11.08
CA LYS A 54 9.59 3.60 10.51
C LYS A 54 8.86 4.65 11.33
N LEU A 55 9.10 4.66 12.65
CA LEU A 55 8.55 5.67 13.54
C LEU A 55 9.24 7.02 13.31
N GLY A 56 10.56 7.02 13.08
CA GLY A 56 11.32 8.26 12.90
C GLY A 56 11.08 9.22 14.07
N ASP A 57 10.87 10.49 13.75
CA ASP A 57 10.48 11.54 14.71
C ASP A 57 8.96 11.76 14.78
N LEU A 58 8.16 10.88 14.16
CA LEU A 58 6.71 10.98 14.26
C LEU A 58 6.26 10.60 15.67
N ASP A 59 5.69 11.56 16.40
CA ASP A 59 4.96 11.33 17.66
C ASP A 59 3.56 10.72 17.44
N ASP A 60 3.28 10.19 16.23
CA ASP A 60 2.05 9.45 15.93
C ASP A 60 2.27 7.92 15.99
N TYR A 61 1.98 7.35 17.16
CA TYR A 61 2.05 5.92 17.40
C TYR A 61 0.97 5.12 16.67
N HIS A 62 -0.12 5.76 16.26
CA HIS A 62 -1.24 5.14 15.57
C HIS A 62 -1.10 5.19 14.05
N ALA A 63 -0.22 6.05 13.54
CA ALA A 63 0.09 6.16 12.13
C ALA A 63 0.43 4.80 11.52
N LYS A 64 -0.29 4.46 10.45
CA LYS A 64 0.06 3.40 9.51
C LYS A 64 0.57 4.07 8.25
N MET A 65 1.84 3.81 7.89
CA MET A 65 2.36 4.29 6.62
C MET A 65 1.47 3.75 5.48
N PRO A 66 1.00 4.61 4.56
CA PRO A 66 0.24 4.17 3.41
C PRO A 66 1.09 3.17 2.63
N ARG A 67 0.56 1.96 2.42
CA ARG A 67 1.23 0.97 1.59
C ARG A 67 0.95 1.32 0.14
N SER A 68 1.98 1.31 -0.70
CA SER A 68 1.77 1.31 -2.15
C SER A 68 0.94 0.07 -2.49
N GLY A 69 -0.29 0.31 -2.95
CA GLY A 69 -1.13 -0.76 -3.46
C GLY A 69 -0.54 -1.35 -4.73
N ARG A 70 -1.10 -2.47 -5.18
CA ARG A 70 -0.79 -3.02 -6.51
C ARG A 70 -1.06 -1.94 -7.57
N PRO A 71 -0.14 -1.71 -8.52
CA PRO A 71 -0.36 -0.78 -9.62
C PRO A 71 -1.69 -1.07 -10.32
N ARG A 72 -2.41 -0.01 -10.67
CA ARG A 72 -3.68 -0.13 -11.40
C ARG A 72 -3.40 -0.59 -12.83
N LEU A 73 -4.16 -1.57 -13.33
CA LEU A 73 -4.09 -2.08 -14.71
C LEU A 73 -4.25 -0.97 -15.76
N LEU A 74 -5.03 0.06 -15.44
CA LEU A 74 -5.22 1.23 -16.29
C LEU A 74 -4.50 2.42 -15.67
N SER A 75 -3.46 2.91 -16.36
CA SER A 75 -2.66 4.06 -15.95
C SER A 75 -3.49 5.35 -15.92
N SER A 76 -2.99 6.38 -15.21
CA SER A 76 -3.63 7.70 -15.13
C SER A 76 -3.81 8.34 -16.50
N GLN A 77 -2.75 8.39 -17.31
CA GLN A 77 -2.79 8.94 -18.67
C GLN A 77 -3.83 8.24 -19.54
N LYS A 78 -3.89 6.91 -19.46
CA LYS A 78 -4.82 6.11 -20.27
C LYS A 78 -6.28 6.31 -19.87
N ARG A 79 -6.54 6.53 -18.57
CA ARG A 79 -7.86 6.93 -18.06
C ARG A 79 -8.31 8.27 -18.62
N VAL A 80 -7.42 9.26 -18.64
CA VAL A 80 -7.70 10.58 -19.21
C VAL A 80 -8.03 10.46 -20.69
N ALA A 81 -7.20 9.75 -21.46
CA ALA A 81 -7.43 9.55 -22.88
C ALA A 81 -8.77 8.86 -23.20
N ILE A 82 -9.15 7.84 -22.41
CA ILE A 82 -10.46 7.17 -22.53
C ILE A 82 -11.61 8.12 -22.19
N ARG A 83 -11.47 8.92 -21.12
CA ARG A 83 -12.47 9.93 -20.75
C ARG A 83 -12.68 10.93 -21.89
N ASP A 84 -11.61 11.48 -22.44
CA ASP A 84 -11.69 12.52 -23.47
C ASP A 84 -12.29 11.96 -24.77
N ALA A 85 -11.94 10.72 -25.13
CA ALA A 85 -12.53 10.03 -26.28
C ALA A 85 -14.04 9.76 -26.10
N LEU A 86 -14.50 9.46 -24.88
CA LEU A 86 -15.93 9.29 -24.60
C LEU A 86 -16.69 10.62 -24.56
N LEU A 87 -16.08 11.67 -24.01
CA LEU A 87 -16.71 13.00 -23.93
C LEU A 87 -16.80 13.67 -25.30
N SER A 88 -15.78 13.48 -26.16
CA SER A 88 -15.77 13.96 -27.55
C SER A 88 -16.70 13.16 -28.48
N GLY A 89 -17.29 12.06 -28.01
CA GLY A 89 -18.14 11.19 -28.85
C GLY A 89 -17.36 10.30 -29.83
N LYS A 90 -16.02 10.27 -29.76
CA LYS A 90 -15.18 9.39 -30.59
C LYS A 90 -15.53 7.91 -30.41
N PHE A 91 -15.98 7.53 -29.21
CA PHE A 91 -16.52 6.20 -28.95
C PHE A 91 -17.92 6.28 -28.33
N PRO A 92 -18.85 5.41 -28.75
CA PRO A 92 -20.22 5.41 -28.25
C PRO A 92 -20.30 4.93 -26.79
N ASP A 93 -19.43 4.01 -26.38
CA ASP A 93 -19.44 3.45 -25.03
C ASP A 93 -18.05 3.01 -24.54
N ALA A 94 -17.99 2.66 -23.25
CA ALA A 94 -16.78 2.19 -22.59
C ALA A 94 -16.25 0.86 -23.18
N ALA A 95 -17.10 0.04 -23.80
CA ALA A 95 -16.68 -1.20 -24.41
C ALA A 95 -15.95 -0.96 -25.73
N ALA A 96 -16.44 -0.04 -26.57
CA ALA A 96 -15.76 0.41 -27.78
C ALA A 96 -14.43 1.08 -27.45
N ALA A 97 -14.41 1.97 -26.44
CA ALA A 97 -13.17 2.60 -25.97
C ALA A 97 -12.16 1.56 -25.43
N GLN A 98 -12.64 0.52 -24.73
CA GLN A 98 -11.79 -0.58 -24.25
C GLN A 98 -11.14 -1.33 -25.42
N ARG A 99 -11.92 -1.77 -26.41
CA ARG A 99 -11.39 -2.52 -27.57
C ARG A 99 -10.33 -1.73 -28.32
N ALA A 100 -10.56 -0.43 -28.52
CA ALA A 100 -9.65 0.43 -29.27
C ALA A 100 -8.40 0.83 -28.49
N MET A 101 -8.53 1.14 -27.20
CA MET A 101 -7.44 1.78 -26.43
C MET A 101 -6.78 0.83 -25.44
N ALA A 102 -7.51 -0.13 -24.87
CA ALA A 102 -7.04 -1.01 -23.79
C ALA A 102 -7.51 -2.46 -23.97
N PRO A 103 -7.12 -3.15 -25.06
CA PRO A 103 -7.59 -4.51 -25.36
C PRO A 103 -7.21 -5.53 -24.28
N ASN A 104 -6.07 -5.32 -23.60
CA ASN A 104 -5.55 -6.20 -22.55
C ASN A 104 -6.23 -6.00 -21.18
N VAL A 105 -7.24 -5.12 -21.09
CA VAL A 105 -7.93 -4.77 -19.85
C VAL A 105 -9.40 -5.16 -19.99
N SER A 106 -9.99 -5.76 -18.94
CA SER A 106 -11.39 -6.14 -18.99
C SER A 106 -12.31 -4.93 -19.21
N PRO A 107 -13.42 -5.08 -19.94
CA PRO A 107 -14.41 -4.01 -20.13
C PRO A 107 -14.90 -3.41 -18.80
N ASP A 108 -15.11 -4.24 -17.78
CA ASP A 108 -15.51 -3.78 -16.45
C ASP A 108 -14.45 -2.94 -15.73
N THR A 109 -13.16 -3.16 -15.99
CA THR A 109 -12.10 -2.29 -15.46
C THR A 109 -12.20 -0.89 -16.06
N VAL A 110 -12.51 -0.79 -17.36
CA VAL A 110 -12.71 0.49 -18.04
C VAL A 110 -13.99 1.17 -17.58
N ARG A 111 -15.10 0.43 -17.43
CA ARG A 111 -16.35 0.96 -16.85
C ARG A 111 -16.13 1.48 -15.44
N ARG A 112 -15.48 0.71 -14.56
CA ARG A 112 -15.17 1.13 -13.19
C ARG A 112 -14.29 2.38 -13.15
N ALA A 113 -13.31 2.47 -14.06
CA ALA A 113 -12.48 3.66 -14.18
C ALA A 113 -13.32 4.89 -14.64
N CYS A 114 -14.24 4.71 -15.57
CA CYS A 114 -15.17 5.75 -16.00
C CYS A 114 -16.06 6.23 -14.85
N THR A 115 -16.67 5.30 -14.09
CA THR A 115 -17.45 5.62 -12.90
C THR A 115 -16.64 6.40 -11.86
N GLN A 116 -15.39 5.99 -11.61
CA GLN A 116 -14.48 6.72 -10.71
C GLN A 116 -14.15 8.14 -11.20
N MET A 117 -14.26 8.41 -12.50
CA MET A 117 -14.07 9.74 -13.09
C MET A 117 -15.39 10.53 -13.21
N GLY A 118 -16.49 10.04 -12.63
CA GLY A 118 -17.81 10.68 -12.72
C GLY A 118 -18.54 10.46 -14.05
N LEU A 119 -18.01 9.62 -14.93
CA LEU A 119 -18.69 9.22 -16.17
C LEU A 119 -19.66 8.07 -15.86
N VAL A 120 -20.79 8.40 -15.22
CA VAL A 120 -21.85 7.43 -14.98
C VAL A 120 -22.69 7.33 -16.25
N GLY A 121 -22.59 6.18 -16.91
CA GLY A 121 -23.53 5.69 -17.93
C GLY A 121 -24.18 6.75 -18.83
N ARG A 122 -23.45 7.30 -19.80
CA ARG A 122 -24.14 7.83 -20.99
C ARG A 122 -24.63 6.63 -21.82
N ARG A 123 -25.81 6.12 -21.47
CA ARG A 123 -26.76 5.70 -22.51
C ARG A 123 -27.34 6.99 -23.08
N ARG A 124 -26.75 7.54 -24.15
CA ARG A 124 -27.51 8.39 -25.06
C ARG A 124 -27.92 7.51 -26.23
N GLY A 125 -29.23 7.50 -26.46
CA GLY A 125 -29.97 6.47 -27.17
C GLY A 125 -29.60 6.30 -28.63
N ARG A 126 -30.21 5.24 -29.19
CA ARG A 126 -30.41 5.05 -30.62
C ARG A 126 -30.78 6.38 -31.29
N HIS A 127 -30.08 6.72 -32.36
CA HIS A 127 -30.64 7.13 -33.65
C HIS A 127 -29.53 7.08 -34.69
#